data_AF-W2CID6-F1
#
_entry.id   AF-W2CID6-F1
#
_cell.length_a   1.000
_cell.length_b   1.000
_cell.length_c   1.000
_cell.angle_alpha   90.00
_cell.angle_beta   90.00
_cell.angle_gamma   90.00
#
_symmetry.space_group_name_H-M   'P 1'
#
loop_
_entity.id
_entity.type
_entity.pdbx_description
1 polymer ?
#
loop_
_entity_poly.entity_id
_entity_poly.type
_entity_poly.pdbx_seq_one_letter_code
_entity_poly.pdbx_strand_id
1 'polypeptide(L)' 'MSAEEFDSIAFTRRHVVRLMDGREYSIEAVDFERREVKYYSESDFPHWVKLKRIAAVL' A
#
# COMPACT_ATOMS: atom_id res chain seq x y z
N MET A 1 8.03 4.69 7.40
CA MET A 1 6.91 3.92 7.98
C MET A 1 7.48 2.65 8.58
N SER A 2 7.22 2.42 9.86
CA SER A 2 7.53 1.17 10.54
C SER A 2 6.49 0.09 10.21
N ALA A 3 6.77 -1.15 10.61
CA ALA A 3 5.83 -2.25 10.49
C ALA A 3 4.55 -2.02 11.32
N GLU A 4 4.70 -1.54 12.55
CA GLU A 4 3.58 -1.28 13.47
C GLU A 4 2.68 -0.14 12.97
N GLU A 5 3.28 0.92 12.41
CA GLU A 5 2.54 2.01 11.76
C GLU A 5 1.74 1.50 10.57
N PHE A 6 2.34 0.66 9.72
CA PHE A 6 1.67 0.05 8.58
C PHE A 6 0.49 -0.82 9.02
N ASP A 7 0.71 -1.74 9.96
CA ASP A 7 -0.30 -2.68 10.43
C ASP A 7 -1.50 -1.93 11.06
N SER A 8 -1.24 -0.85 11.80
CA SER A 8 -2.29 -0.02 12.39
C SER A 8 -3.08 0.77 11.35
N ILE A 9 -2.42 1.34 10.34
CA ILE A 9 -3.09 2.19 9.35
C ILE A 9 -3.85 1.30 8.38
N ALA A 10 -3.22 0.26 7.81
CA ALA A 10 -3.79 -0.63 6.81
C ALA A 10 -5.05 -1.38 7.27
N PHE A 11 -5.36 -1.37 8.58
CA PHE A 11 -6.58 -1.94 9.15
C PHE A 11 -7.82 -1.04 9.01
N THR A 12 -7.68 0.23 8.58
CA THR A 12 -8.81 1.17 8.45
C THR A 12 -9.62 0.98 7.14
N ARG A 13 -10.65 1.80 6.84
CA ARG A 13 -11.61 1.53 5.73
C ARG A 13 -11.41 2.34 4.45
N ARG A 14 -10.48 3.28 4.41
CA ARG A 14 -10.16 4.10 3.22
C ARG A 14 -8.67 3.97 3.01
N HIS A 15 -8.27 3.38 1.89
CA HIS A 15 -6.87 3.03 1.68
C HIS A 15 -6.40 3.44 0.29
N VAL A 16 -5.74 4.59 0.25
CA VAL A 16 -4.87 4.98 -0.86
C VAL A 16 -3.43 4.73 -0.42
N VAL A 17 -2.64 4.05 -1.24
CA VAL A 17 -1.19 3.96 -1.05
C VAL A 17 -0.51 5.09 -1.80
N ARG A 18 0.34 5.84 -1.11
CA ARG A 18 1.30 6.75 -1.73
C ARG A 18 2.66 6.08 -1.80
N LEU A 19 3.21 5.95 -3.01
CA LEU A 19 4.54 5.39 -3.24
C LEU A 19 5.63 6.44 -3.04
N MET A 20 6.89 6.00 -2.94
CA MET A 20 8.04 6.90 -2.80
C MET A 20 8.26 7.83 -4.00
N ASP A 21 7.73 7.49 -5.17
CA ASP A 21 7.77 8.36 -6.37
C ASP A 21 6.66 9.43 -6.36
N GLY A 22 5.85 9.48 -5.30
CA GLY A 22 4.76 10.44 -5.11
C GLY A 22 3.43 10.04 -5.75
N ARG A 23 3.36 8.90 -6.46
CA ARG A 23 2.11 8.42 -7.06
C ARG A 23 1.19 7.78 -6.03
N GLU A 24 -0.10 7.93 -6.25
CA GLU A 24 -1.16 7.45 -5.37
C GLU A 24 -2.07 6.46 -6.08
N TYR A 25 -2.43 5.38 -5.39
CA TYR A 25 -3.28 4.32 -5.92
C TYR A 25 -4.25 3.80 -4.88
N SER A 26 -5.46 3.43 -5.29
CA SER A 26 -6.39 2.70 -4.42
C SER A 26 -5.80 1.33 -4.07
N ILE A 27 -5.79 1.00 -2.78
CA ILE A 27 -5.39 -0.31 -2.29
C ILE A 27 -6.55 -1.29 -2.50
N GLU A 28 -6.24 -2.40 -3.14
CA GLU A 28 -7.17 -3.50 -3.41
C GLU A 28 -7.07 -4.61 -2.37
N ALA A 29 -5.86 -4.85 -1.86
CA ALA A 29 -5.60 -5.86 -0.84
C ALA A 29 -4.33 -5.52 -0.06
N VAL A 30 -4.26 -6.04 1.17
CA VAL A 30 -3.10 -5.93 2.05
C VAL A 30 -2.64 -7.35 2.41
N ASP A 31 -1.34 -7.61 2.29
CA ASP A 31 -0.69 -8.79 2.84
C ASP A 31 0.10 -8.37 4.08
N PHE A 32 -0.42 -8.72 5.27
CA PHE A 32 0.17 -8.34 6.55
C PHE A 32 1.41 -9.16 6.92
N GLU A 33 1.52 -10.40 6.43
CA GLU A 33 2.70 -11.23 6.71
C GLU A 33 3.92 -10.68 5.97
N ARG A 34 3.72 -10.27 4.71
CA ARG A 34 4.77 -9.69 3.86
C ARG A 34 4.88 -8.18 3.95
N ARG A 35 3.87 -7.53 4.55
CA ARG A 35 3.71 -6.07 4.62
C ARG A 35 3.77 -5.45 3.24
N GLU A 36 2.88 -5.94 2.39
CA GLU A 36 2.71 -5.53 1.01
C GLU A 36 1.29 -5.03 0.78
N VAL A 37 1.14 -4.12 -0.18
CA VAL A 37 -0.17 -3.69 -0.68
C VAL A 37 -0.29 -3.96 -2.16
N LYS A 38 -1.48 -4.41 -2.55
CA LYS A 38 -1.90 -4.62 -3.92
C LYS A 38 -2.64 -3.39 -4.42
N TYR A 39 -2.30 -2.92 -5.61
CA TYR A 39 -3.07 -1.90 -6.31
C TYR A 39 -3.09 -2.19 -7.82
N TYR A 40 -4.04 -1.57 -8.53
CA TYR A 40 -4.01 -1.50 -9.99
C TYR A 40 -3.54 -0.12 -10.42
N SER A 41 -2.73 -0.07 -11.47
CA SER A 41 -2.39 1.17 -12.16
C SER A 41 -3.21 1.28 -13.44
N GLU A 42 -2.84 2.17 -14.36
CA GLU A 42 -3.46 2.23 -15.70
C GLU A 42 -3.33 0.91 -16.50
N SER A 43 -2.46 0.00 -16.06
CA SER A 43 -2.42 -1.39 -16.55
C SER A 43 -3.36 -2.29 -15.75
N ASP A 44 -4.09 -3.19 -16.42
CA ASP A 44 -4.92 -4.25 -15.79
C ASP A 44 -4.11 -5.34 -15.02
N PHE A 45 -2.78 -5.19 -14.93
CA PHE A 45 -1.95 -6.08 -14.12
C PHE A 45 -1.87 -5.60 -12.67
N PRO A 46 -2.09 -6.50 -11.69
CA PRO A 46 -1.97 -6.15 -10.29
C PRO A 46 -0.51 -5.94 -9.88
N HIS A 47 -0.25 -4.87 -9.14
CA HIS A 47 1.06 -4.56 -8.59
C HIS A 47 1.06 -4.82 -7.09
N TRP A 48 2.06 -5.56 -6.61
CA TRP A 48 2.35 -5.71 -5.19
C TRP A 48 3.57 -4.88 -4.82
N VAL A 49 3.43 -4.04 -3.79
CA VAL A 49 4.52 -3.18 -3.34
C VAL A 49 4.83 -3.39 -1.87
N LYS A 50 6.11 -3.59 -1.58
CA LYS A 50 6.66 -3.76 -0.23
C LYS A 50 6.67 -2.45 0.55
N LEU A 51 6.50 -2.55 1.88
CA LEU A 51 6.60 -1.45 2.83
C LEU A 51 7.74 -0.46 2.54
N LYS A 52 8.93 -0.96 2.17
CA LYS A 52 10.11 -0.13 1.86
C LYS A 52 9.94 0.82 0.66
N ARG A 53 8.88 0.69 -0.12
CA ARG A 53 8.55 1.54 -1.28
C ARG A 53 7.28 2.38 -1.04
N ILE A 54 6.68 2.27 0.14
CA ILE A 54 5.49 3.01 0.54
C ILE A 54 5.93 4.25 1.31
N ALA A 55 5.48 5.41 0.85
CA ALA A 55 5.67 6.67 1.54
C ALA A 55 4.55 6.91 2.58
N ALA A 56 3.31 6.59 2.25
CA ALA A 56 2.16 6.72 3.15
C ALA A 56 1.03 5.75 2.77
N VAL A 57 0.18 5.42 3.74
CA VAL A 57 -1.15 4.85 3.53
C VAL A 57 -2.15 5.88 4.08
N LEU A 58 -3.14 6.26 3.28
CA LEU A 58 -4.04 7.40 3.49
C LEU A 58 -5.51 6.97 3.49
#